data_AF-A0A2D4GTR5-F1
#
_entry.id   AF-A0A2D4GTR5-F1
#
_cell.length_a   1.000
_cell.length_b   1.000
_cell.length_c   1.000
_cell.angle_alpha   90.00
_cell.angle_beta   90.00
_cell.angle_gamma   90.00
#
_symmetry.space_group_name_H-M   'P 1'
#
loop_
_entity.id
_entity.type
_entity.pdbx_description
1 polymer ?
#
loop_
_entity_poly.entity_id
_entity_poly.type
_entity_poly.pdbx_seq_one_letter_code
_entity_poly.pdbx_strand_id
1 'polypeptide(L)'
;DLEAADFAELSEDYYDMRRQYTFLGSCLFYKGYLISSHLPKEDLIDIASYSRHYCLFPLAAEQRIGQLIIWREVFPQHHLQGSQISYAGFQEPLARYFLLIVGLVGFV
;
A
#
# COMPACT_ATOMS: atom_id res chain seq x y z
N ASP A 1 -25.76 22.64 -9.49
CA ASP A 1 -25.43 22.08 -10.82
C ASP A 1 -24.11 22.54 -11.43
N LEU A 2 -23.41 23.57 -10.91
CA LEU A 2 -22.13 24.01 -11.50
C LEU A 2 -20.90 23.20 -11.02
N GLU A 3 -20.94 22.58 -9.83
CA GLU A 3 -19.80 21.83 -9.27
C GLU A 3 -19.61 20.43 -9.87
N ALA A 4 -20.65 19.84 -10.47
CA ALA A 4 -20.58 18.49 -11.03
C ALA A 4 -19.90 18.46 -12.42
N ALA A 5 -19.77 19.60 -13.10
CA ALA A 5 -19.15 19.70 -14.41
C ALA A 5 -17.62 19.53 -14.34
N ASP A 6 -16.99 20.06 -13.29
CA ASP A 6 -15.53 19.96 -13.10
C ASP A 6 -15.08 18.54 -12.71
N PHE A 7 -15.99 17.68 -12.25
CA PHE A 7 -15.69 16.27 -11.95
C PHE A 7 -15.44 15.43 -13.21
N ALA A 8 -16.05 15.78 -14.33
CA ALA A 8 -15.87 15.06 -15.58
C ALA A 8 -14.44 15.19 -16.10
N GLU A 9 -13.82 16.36 -15.95
CA GLU A 9 -12.43 16.62 -16.36
C GLU A 9 -11.38 15.94 -15.47
N LEU A 10 -11.78 15.45 -14.29
CA LEU A 10 -10.94 14.65 -13.38
C LEU A 10 -11.16 13.15 -13.51
N SER A 11 -12.11 12.73 -14.36
CA SER A 11 -12.42 11.32 -14.54
C SER A 11 -11.31 10.60 -15.32
N GLU A 12 -10.96 9.39 -14.90
CA GLU A 12 -9.97 8.54 -15.58
C GLU A 12 -10.36 8.29 -17.06
N ASP A 13 -11.67 8.31 -17.34
CA ASP A 13 -12.27 8.15 -18.68
C ASP A 13 -12.00 9.34 -19.62
N TYR A 14 -11.78 10.55 -19.09
CA TYR A 14 -11.50 11.74 -19.90
C TYR A 14 -10.09 11.74 -20.50
N TYR A 15 -9.13 11.08 -19.86
CA TYR A 15 -7.73 11.08 -20.29
C TYR A 15 -7.27 9.79 -20.99
N ASP A 16 -8.19 8.84 -21.26
CA ASP A 16 -7.86 7.49 -21.75
C ASP A 16 -6.74 6.82 -20.90
N MET A 17 -6.63 7.21 -19.63
CA MET A 17 -5.62 6.73 -18.69
C MET A 17 -6.20 5.55 -17.92
N ARG A 18 -5.91 4.33 -18.37
CA ARG A 18 -6.21 3.15 -17.54
C ARG A 18 -5.33 3.17 -16.29
N ARG A 19 -5.95 3.02 -15.12
CA ARG A 19 -5.25 2.88 -13.84
C ARG A 19 -4.24 1.72 -13.92
N GLN A 20 -2.95 2.06 -13.83
CA GLN A 20 -1.85 1.09 -13.96
C GLN A 20 -1.64 0.23 -12.71
N TYR A 21 -2.09 0.72 -11.54
CA TYR A 21 -1.92 0.07 -10.25
C TYR A 21 -3.20 0.18 -9.41
N THR A 22 -3.57 -0.91 -8.74
CA THR A 22 -4.66 -0.92 -7.77
C THR A 22 -4.08 -0.92 -6.36
N PHE A 23 -4.54 -0.01 -5.51
CA PHE A 23 -4.19 -0.03 -4.08
C PHE A 23 -4.95 -1.15 -3.37
N LEU A 24 -4.22 -2.09 -2.78
CA LEU A 24 -4.78 -3.17 -1.96
C LEU A 24 -5.05 -2.72 -0.52
N GLY A 25 -4.29 -1.73 -0.04
CA GLY A 25 -4.48 -1.12 1.27
C GLY A 25 -3.28 -0.29 1.68
N SER A 26 -3.30 0.21 2.91
CA SER A 26 -2.19 0.95 3.52
C SER A 26 -2.13 0.70 5.02
N CYS A 27 -0.95 0.88 5.60
CA CYS A 27 -0.75 0.87 7.05
C CYS A 27 0.26 1.95 7.45
N LEU A 28 0.07 2.50 8.65
CA LEU A 28 0.93 3.52 9.23
C LEU A 28 1.65 2.96 10.46
N PHE A 29 2.98 3.04 10.45
CA PHE A 29 3.81 2.71 11.60
C PHE A 29 4.47 3.96 12.16
N TYR A 30 4.54 4.06 13.49
CA TYR A 30 5.28 5.09 14.20
C TYR A 30 6.07 4.48 15.35
N LYS A 31 7.39 4.72 15.37
CA LYS A 31 8.32 4.14 16.36
C LYS A 31 8.18 2.61 16.52
N GLY A 32 7.92 1.92 15.41
CA GLY A 32 7.73 0.46 15.39
C GLY A 32 6.34 -0.02 15.81
N TYR A 33 5.42 0.87 16.20
CA TYR A 33 4.04 0.54 16.54
C TYR A 33 3.12 0.78 15.34
N LEU A 34 2.18 -0.14 15.14
CA LEU A 34 1.09 0.05 14.18
C LEU A 34 0.09 1.07 14.72
N ILE A 35 -0.15 2.15 13.98
CA ILE A 35 -1.08 3.21 14.36
C ILE A 35 -2.44 3.00 13.68
N SER A 36 -2.43 2.63 12.40
CA SER A 36 -3.65 2.36 11.63
C SER A 36 -3.35 1.42 10.47
N SER A 37 -4.36 0.66 10.05
CA SER A 37 -4.28 -0.23 8.89
C SER A 37 -5.64 -0.33 8.20
N HIS A 38 -5.61 -0.26 6.88
CA HIS A 38 -6.70 -0.70 5.99
C HIS A 38 -6.34 -1.99 5.25
N LEU A 39 -5.22 -2.62 5.59
CA LEU A 39 -4.81 -3.90 5.02
C LEU A 39 -5.52 -5.06 5.74
N PRO A 40 -5.83 -6.14 5.00
CA PRO A 40 -6.12 -7.45 5.57
C PRO A 40 -5.04 -7.89 6.57
N LYS A 41 -5.41 -8.80 7.47
CA LYS A 41 -4.52 -9.25 8.55
C LYS A 41 -3.28 -9.95 8.00
N GLU A 42 -3.46 -10.78 6.98
CA GLU A 42 -2.41 -11.53 6.29
C GLU A 42 -1.38 -10.61 5.63
N ASP A 43 -1.83 -9.61 4.87
CA ASP A 43 -1.00 -8.57 4.28
C ASP A 43 -0.19 -7.82 5.32
N LEU A 44 -0.84 -7.42 6.41
CA LEU A 44 -0.21 -6.67 7.49
C LEU A 44 0.93 -7.47 8.14
N ILE A 45 0.77 -8.79 8.30
CA ILE A 45 1.82 -9.68 8.84
C ILE A 45 3.00 -9.77 7.87
N ASP A 46 2.74 -9.92 6.58
CA ASP A 46 3.78 -10.00 5.54
C ASP A 46 4.58 -8.68 5.48
N ILE A 47 3.89 -7.54 5.50
CA ILE A 47 4.51 -6.20 5.46
C ILE A 47 5.29 -5.89 6.74
N ALA A 48 4.77 -6.26 7.91
CA ALA A 48 5.49 -6.08 9.17
C ALA A 48 6.77 -6.94 9.21
N SER A 49 6.70 -8.17 8.69
CA SER A 49 7.85 -9.07 8.59
C SER A 49 8.90 -8.53 7.62
N TYR A 50 8.47 -8.06 6.44
CA TYR A 50 9.34 -7.38 5.47
C TYR A 50 10.06 -6.18 6.12
N SER A 51 9.29 -5.31 6.79
CA SER A 51 9.81 -4.10 7.42
C SER A 51 10.84 -4.40 8.52
N ARG A 52 10.64 -5.49 9.27
CA ARG A 52 11.61 -5.96 10.27
C ARG A 52 12.87 -6.53 9.62
N HIS A 53 12.72 -7.34 8.56
CA HIS A 53 13.85 -7.95 7.87
C HIS A 53 14.80 -6.91 7.25
N TYR A 54 14.26 -5.82 6.71
CA TYR A 54 15.04 -4.71 6.15
C TYR A 54 15.35 -3.60 7.16
N CYS A 55 15.18 -3.85 8.46
CA CYS A 55 15.48 -2.91 9.54
C CYS A 55 14.77 -1.54 9.39
N LEU A 56 13.59 -1.48 8.76
CA LEU A 56 12.85 -0.24 8.55
C LEU A 56 12.27 0.32 9.85
N PHE A 57 11.87 -0.54 10.80
CA PHE A 57 11.37 -0.08 12.10
C PHE A 57 12.48 0.52 12.98
N PRO A 58 13.64 -0.13 13.20
CA PRO A 58 14.77 0.50 13.88
C PRO A 58 15.21 1.80 13.20
N LEU A 59 15.31 1.79 11.85
CA LEU A 59 15.67 2.97 11.08
C LEU A 59 14.72 4.15 11.37
N ALA A 60 13.41 3.91 11.36
CA ALA A 60 12.40 4.93 11.63
C ALA A 60 12.31 5.36 13.10
N ALA A 61 12.72 4.51 14.04
CA ALA A 61 12.68 4.81 15.48
C ALA A 61 13.91 5.59 15.96
N GLU A 62 15.08 5.32 15.37
CA GLU A 62 16.37 5.80 15.89
C GLU A 62 16.97 6.94 15.04
N GLN A 63 16.61 7.02 13.75
CA GLN A 63 17.20 8.01 12.84
C GLN A 63 16.17 9.04 12.37
N ARG A 64 16.60 10.30 12.23
CA ARG A 64 15.85 11.31 11.48
C ARG A 64 16.01 11.01 9.99
N ILE A 65 15.15 10.15 9.46
CA ILE A 65 15.08 9.87 8.02
C ILE A 65 14.56 11.13 7.32
N GLY A 66 15.40 11.81 6.54
CA GLY A 66 14.99 13.01 5.78
C GLY A 66 13.84 12.72 4.80
N GLN A 67 14.07 11.81 3.86
CA GLN A 67 13.04 11.29 2.98
C GLN A 67 13.46 9.87 2.55
N LEU A 68 12.60 8.88 2.80
CA LEU A 68 12.79 7.52 2.31
C LEU A 68 11.63 7.17 1.40
N ILE A 69 11.93 6.75 0.17
CA ILE A 69 10.95 6.20 -0.76
C ILE A 69 11.50 4.86 -1.24
N ILE A 70 10.78 3.78 -0.95
CA ILE A 70 11.05 2.45 -1.47
C ILE A 70 9.88 2.06 -2.34
N TRP A 71 10.16 1.74 -3.60
CA TRP A 71 9.22 1.11 -4.52
C TRP A 71 9.79 -0.23 -4.94
N ARG A 72 9.18 -1.32 -4.48
CA ARG A 72 9.73 -2.66 -4.71
C ARG A 72 8.66 -3.69 -4.96
N GLU A 73 8.90 -4.54 -5.95
CA GLU A 73 8.10 -5.74 -6.17
C GLU A 73 8.27 -6.73 -5.00
N VAL A 74 7.17 -7.33 -4.59
CA VAL A 74 7.09 -8.31 -3.50
C VAL A 74 6.25 -9.52 -3.91
N PHE A 75 6.33 -10.58 -3.11
CA PHE A 75 5.73 -11.87 -3.41
C PHE A 75 4.90 -12.37 -2.20
N PRO A 76 3.80 -11.68 -1.84
CA PRO A 76 2.98 -12.04 -0.69
C PRO A 76 2.36 -13.42 -0.88
N GLN A 77 2.60 -14.32 0.08
CA GLN A 77 2.30 -15.74 -0.10
C GLN A 77 0.79 -16.00 -0.24
N HIS A 78 -0.03 -15.25 0.52
CA HIS A 78 -1.47 -15.42 0.55
C HIS A 78 -2.16 -15.05 -0.77
N HIS A 79 -1.66 -14.01 -1.46
CA HIS A 79 -2.13 -13.65 -2.79
C HIS A 79 -1.65 -14.65 -3.87
N LEU A 80 -0.43 -15.16 -3.74
CA LEU A 80 0.13 -16.13 -4.70
C LEU A 80 -0.53 -17.51 -4.65
N GLN A 81 -1.06 -17.90 -3.50
CA GLN A 81 -1.74 -19.19 -3.32
C GLN A 81 -3.17 -19.20 -3.86
N GLY A 82 -3.67 -18.04 -4.32
CA GLY A 82 -5.06 -17.86 -4.71
C GLY A 82 -5.95 -17.89 -3.47
N SER A 83 -6.54 -16.75 -3.11
CA SER A 83 -7.52 -16.70 -2.02
C SER A 83 -8.59 -17.78 -2.25
N GLN A 84 -8.64 -18.79 -1.38
CA GLN A 84 -9.76 -19.74 -1.33
C GLN A 84 -11.05 -19.06 -0.84
N ILE A 85 -10.95 -17.82 -0.36
CA ILE A 85 -12.08 -16.98 0.04
C ILE A 85 -12.44 -16.12 -1.17
N SER A 86 -12.94 -16.77 -2.22
CA SER A 86 -13.67 -16.08 -3.27
C SER A 86 -15.00 -15.65 -2.67
N TYR A 87 -15.15 -14.37 -2.32
CA TYR A 87 -16.48 -13.78 -2.20
C TYR A 87 -17.17 -14.01 -3.55
N ALA A 88 -18.35 -14.63 -3.53
CA ALA A 88 -19.05 -15.04 -4.75
C ALA A 88 -19.17 -13.85 -5.73
N GLY A 89 -18.30 -13.82 -6.75
CA GLY A 89 -18.27 -12.77 -7.79
C GLY A 89 -16.98 -11.96 -7.92
N PHE A 90 -16.05 -11.98 -6.95
CA PHE A 90 -14.74 -11.31 -7.09
C PHE A 90 -13.60 -12.32 -7.07
N GLN A 91 -12.80 -12.32 -8.13
CA GLN A 91 -11.53 -13.02 -8.22
C GLN A 91 -10.44 -11.96 -8.42
N GLU A 92 -9.47 -11.94 -7.52
CA GLU A 92 -8.32 -11.07 -7.67
C GLU A 92 -7.53 -11.43 -8.95
N PRO A 93 -7.22 -10.47 -9.83
CA PRO A 93 -6.50 -10.76 -11.06
C PRO A 93 -5.06 -11.19 -10.78
N LEU A 94 -4.50 -12.00 -11.68
CA LEU A 94 -3.07 -12.27 -11.67
C LEU A 94 -2.29 -10.98 -11.95
N ALA A 95 -1.63 -10.46 -10.92
CA ALA A 95 -0.90 -9.19 -10.97
C ALA A 95 0.48 -9.31 -10.29
N ARG A 96 1.32 -8.30 -10.55
CA ARG A 96 2.57 -8.09 -9.82
C ARG A 96 2.27 -7.21 -8.60
N TYR A 97 2.83 -7.57 -7.45
CA TYR A 97 2.59 -6.87 -6.19
C TYR A 97 3.76 -5.96 -5.87
N PHE A 98 3.48 -4.73 -5.47
CA PHE A 98 4.50 -3.74 -5.13
C PHE A 98 4.21 -3.15 -3.75
N LEU A 99 5.27 -2.91 -2.98
CA LEU A 99 5.22 -2.07 -1.78
C LEU A 99 5.79 -0.69 -2.11
N LEU A 100 4.97 0.32 -1.82
CA LEU A 100 5.41 1.69 -1.67
C LEU A 100 5.60 1.98 -0.18
N ILE A 101 6.83 2.20 0.25
CA ILE A 101 7.15 2.57 1.63
C ILE A 101 7.68 3.99 1.63
N VAL A 102 7.00 4.85 2.40
CA VAL A 102 7.37 6.25 2.57
C VAL A 102 7.77 6.49 4.02
N GLY A 103 9.02 6.92 4.23
CA GLY A 103 9.49 7.42 5.51
C GLY A 103 9.52 8.95 5.47
N LEU A 104 8.78 9.58 6.40
CA LEU A 104 8.71 11.03 6.56
C LEU A 104 9.41 11.43 7.86
N VAL A 105 10.06 12.59 7.86
CA VAL A 105 10.43 13.27 9.11
C VAL A 105 9.14 13.62 9.84
N GLY A 106 8.97 13.14 11.07
CA GLY A 106 7.92 13.66 11.94
C GLY A 106 8.14 15.15 12.17
N PHE A 107 7.19 15.99 11.75
CA PHE A 107 7.14 17.37 12.19
C PHE A 107 6.87 17.36 13.70
N VAL A 108 7.83 17.82 14.50
CA VAL A 108 7.64 18.13 15.92
C VAL A 108 7.33 19.61 16.02
#